data_AF-A0A0P1BMB0-F1
#
_entry.id   AF-A0A0P1BMB0-F1
#
_cell.length_a   1.000
_cell.length_b   1.000
_cell.length_c   1.000
_cell.angle_alpha   90.00
_cell.angle_beta   90.00
_cell.angle_gamma   90.00
#
_symmetry.space_group_name_H-M   'P 1'
#
loop_
_entity.id
_entity.type
_entity.pdbx_description
1 polymer ?
#
loop_
_entity_poly.entity_id
_entity_poly.type
_entity_poly.pdbx_seq_one_letter_code
_entity_poly.pdbx_strand_id
1 'polypeptide(L)'
;MSRLTFRPPSQQVRAWITSFMLLLDLKVGCTVITFFALFNKIAGIFGIIAVFSGGTFAQITLYIYSIGTIGLLLWALRGISDENACKTLRFAHLFLADHLVSSFWTLHFAMHWYTLQPHDGSKPQLAPHQAGLMDLIEKIENSYEIPGSIKHHVPLAGQERVDAAQQVWKEERSFSAAVLAAGWVLKVYFALILYSYALHLRHGTYHSLWQSKSGTPGTGHLRMRSRGYQQVPAEAHDLLPRSQSTHARAAGDANGGGYAGAGQKASNARMTRTASSSSTRES
;
A
#
# COMPACT_ATOMS: atom_id res chain seq x y z
N MET A 1 -8.08 -39.85 -16.86
CA MET A 1 -8.22 -38.42 -16.51
C MET A 1 -7.25 -38.09 -15.38
N SER A 2 -6.14 -37.46 -15.72
CA SER A 2 -5.04 -37.18 -14.79
C SER A 2 -5.43 -36.05 -13.84
N ARG A 3 -5.60 -36.35 -12.55
CA ARG A 3 -5.84 -35.32 -11.54
C ARG A 3 -4.53 -34.57 -11.30
N LEU A 4 -4.43 -33.36 -11.83
CA LEU A 4 -3.37 -32.41 -11.49
C LEU A 4 -3.53 -32.02 -10.01
N THR A 5 -2.75 -32.65 -9.14
CA THR A 5 -2.66 -32.28 -7.73
C THR A 5 -1.72 -31.08 -7.61
N PHE A 6 -2.30 -29.91 -7.34
CA PHE A 6 -1.55 -28.68 -7.07
C PHE A 6 -0.75 -28.86 -5.78
N ARG A 7 0.56 -29.10 -5.89
CA ARG A 7 1.46 -29.16 -4.74
C ARG A 7 1.50 -27.75 -4.12
N PRO A 8 1.17 -27.59 -2.83
CA PRO A 8 1.22 -26.28 -2.20
C PRO A 8 2.65 -25.71 -2.28
N PRO A 9 2.81 -24.39 -2.44
CA PRO A 9 4.11 -23.74 -2.50
C PRO A 9 4.91 -24.03 -1.22
N SER A 10 6.25 -24.03 -1.35
CA SER A 10 7.17 -24.32 -0.24
C SER A 10 6.88 -23.43 0.98
N GLN A 11 7.14 -23.94 2.19
CA GLN A 11 6.84 -23.21 3.43
C GLN A 11 7.49 -21.82 3.47
N GLN A 12 8.67 -21.66 2.86
CA GLN A 12 9.34 -20.37 2.72
C GLN A 12 8.47 -19.38 1.93
N VAL A 13 8.00 -19.73 0.72
CA VAL A 13 7.15 -18.86 -0.10
C VAL A 13 5.86 -18.47 0.62
N ARG A 14 5.30 -19.37 1.44
CA ARG A 14 4.14 -19.05 2.28
C ARG A 14 4.49 -17.98 3.31
N ALA A 15 5.63 -18.09 3.99
CA ALA A 15 6.09 -17.11 4.98
C ALA A 15 6.30 -15.71 4.39
N TRP A 16 6.86 -15.60 3.18
CA TRP A 16 7.04 -14.31 2.47
C TRP A 16 5.73 -13.62 2.10
N ILE A 17 4.65 -14.39 1.97
CA ILE A 17 3.32 -13.89 1.60
C ILE A 17 2.49 -13.62 2.86
N THR A 18 2.71 -14.35 3.95
CA THR A 18 1.95 -14.21 5.21
C THR A 18 2.52 -13.16 6.17
N SER A 19 3.66 -12.56 5.84
CA SER A 19 4.39 -11.62 6.69
C SER A 19 5.06 -10.54 5.86
N PHE A 20 5.12 -9.31 6.36
CA PHE A 20 5.89 -8.25 5.72
C PHE A 20 7.36 -8.33 6.14
N MET A 21 8.25 -8.51 5.15
CA MET A 21 9.70 -8.69 5.36
C MET A 21 10.02 -9.83 6.33
N LEU A 22 9.18 -10.88 6.38
CA LEU A 22 9.25 -12.01 7.31
C LEU A 22 9.12 -11.68 8.82
N LEU A 23 9.20 -10.41 9.21
CA LEU A 23 9.25 -9.96 10.60
C LEU A 23 7.97 -9.28 11.07
N LEU A 24 7.30 -8.51 10.20
CA LEU A 24 6.20 -7.63 10.57
C LEU A 24 4.85 -8.19 10.13
N ASP A 25 3.80 -7.83 10.88
CA ASP A 25 2.43 -8.17 10.51
C ASP A 25 2.02 -7.52 9.17
N LEU A 26 1.14 -8.19 8.43
CA LEU A 26 0.64 -7.75 7.13
C LEU A 26 -0.02 -6.37 7.20
N LYS A 27 -0.80 -6.08 8.25
CA LYS A 27 -1.47 -4.77 8.41
C LYS A 27 -0.45 -3.64 8.58
N VAL A 28 0.58 -3.88 9.39
CA VAL A 28 1.70 -2.92 9.57
C VAL A 28 2.44 -2.74 8.25
N GLY A 29 2.77 -3.83 7.56
CA GLY A 29 3.41 -3.78 6.24
C GLY A 29 2.62 -2.97 5.21
N CYS A 30 1.32 -3.24 5.06
CA CYS A 30 0.45 -2.50 4.15
C CYS A 30 0.36 -1.01 4.51
N THR A 31 0.37 -0.69 5.81
CA THR A 31 0.37 0.69 6.31
C THR A 31 1.65 1.42 5.92
N VAL A 32 2.82 0.80 6.16
CA VAL A 32 4.14 1.35 5.79
C VAL A 32 4.26 1.54 4.28
N ILE A 33 3.84 0.56 3.48
CA ILE A 33 3.82 0.65 2.01
C ILE A 33 2.97 1.84 1.56
N THR A 34 1.79 2.01 2.15
CA THR A 34 0.86 3.11 1.81
C THR A 34 1.45 4.46 2.17
N PHE A 35 2.15 4.58 3.31
CA PHE A 35 2.88 5.81 3.67
C PHE A 35 4.03 6.11 2.72
N PHE A 36 4.82 5.10 2.33
CA PHE A 36 5.90 5.29 1.36
C PHE A 36 5.35 5.79 0.01
N ALA A 37 4.23 5.21 -0.45
CA ALA A 37 3.53 5.68 -1.64
C ALA A 37 3.02 7.12 -1.48
N LEU A 38 2.47 7.46 -0.32
CA LEU A 38 1.98 8.81 -0.02
C LEU A 38 3.11 9.84 -0.06
N PHE A 39 4.23 9.58 0.62
CA PHE A 39 5.39 10.46 0.58
C PHE A 39 5.96 10.59 -0.82
N ASN A 40 6.01 9.51 -1.60
CA ASN A 40 6.44 9.56 -3.00
C ASN A 40 5.55 10.49 -3.85
N LYS A 41 4.23 10.53 -3.60
CA LYS A 41 3.32 11.46 -4.29
C LYS A 41 3.47 12.90 -3.82
N ILE A 42 3.66 13.12 -2.52
CA ILE A 42 3.89 14.46 -1.94
C ILE A 42 5.22 15.04 -2.44
N ALA A 43 6.28 14.24 -2.51
CA ALA A 43 7.56 14.67 -3.10
C ALA A 43 7.36 15.16 -4.55
N GLY A 44 6.51 14.47 -5.32
CA GLY A 44 6.13 14.87 -6.67
C GLY A 44 5.40 16.23 -6.74
N ILE A 45 4.66 16.65 -5.70
CA ILE A 45 4.00 17.96 -5.65
C ILE A 45 5.03 19.09 -5.68
N PHE A 46 6.18 18.94 -5.02
CA PHE A 46 7.23 19.97 -5.07
C PHE A 46 7.81 20.15 -6.48
N GLY A 47 7.68 19.15 -7.36
CA GLY A 47 8.01 19.27 -8.78
C GLY A 47 7.10 20.24 -9.55
N ILE A 48 5.93 20.60 -9.03
CA ILE A 48 4.99 21.56 -9.66
C ILE A 48 5.65 22.94 -9.85
N ILE A 49 6.63 23.31 -9.02
CA ILE A 49 7.40 24.55 -9.19
C ILE A 49 8.07 24.60 -10.58
N ALA A 50 8.45 23.45 -11.14
CA ALA A 50 9.03 23.36 -12.48
C ALA A 50 8.01 23.73 -13.59
N VAL A 51 6.70 23.59 -13.36
CA VAL A 51 5.67 24.00 -14.32
C VAL A 51 5.68 25.51 -14.51
N PHE A 52 5.88 26.26 -13.43
CA PHE A 52 5.97 27.72 -13.48
C PHE A 52 7.27 28.21 -14.14
N SER A 53 8.21 27.32 -14.46
CA SER A 53 9.46 27.61 -15.17
C SER A 53 9.44 27.19 -16.65
N GLY A 54 8.25 26.90 -17.23
CA GLY A 54 8.10 26.50 -18.64
C GLY A 54 7.66 25.05 -18.84
N GLY A 55 6.84 24.50 -17.95
CA GLY A 55 6.48 23.09 -18.00
C GLY A 55 5.57 22.69 -19.16
N THR A 56 5.72 21.44 -19.61
CA THR A 56 4.92 20.88 -20.71
C THR A 56 3.54 20.42 -20.24
N PHE A 57 2.57 20.31 -21.17
CA PHE A 57 1.23 19.80 -20.86
C PHE A 57 1.27 18.41 -20.17
N ALA A 58 2.19 17.55 -20.61
CA ALA A 58 2.40 16.22 -20.00
C ALA A 58 2.79 16.30 -18.52
N GLN A 59 3.59 17.31 -18.13
CA GLN A 59 3.96 17.52 -16.73
C GLN A 59 2.75 17.93 -15.90
N ILE A 60 1.91 18.85 -16.40
CA ILE A 60 0.69 19.29 -15.70
C ILE A 60 -0.26 18.11 -15.47
N THR A 61 -0.50 17.27 -16.48
CA THR A 61 -1.36 16.08 -16.33
C THR A 61 -0.80 15.08 -15.32
N LEU A 62 0.53 14.87 -15.30
CA LEU A 62 1.19 14.00 -14.31
C LEU A 62 1.00 14.52 -12.87
N TYR A 63 1.01 15.85 -12.69
CA TYR A 63 0.81 16.45 -11.37
C TYR A 63 -0.64 16.38 -10.88
N ILE A 64 -1.62 16.64 -11.76
CA ILE A 64 -3.04 16.45 -11.44
C ILE A 64 -3.31 15.00 -11.05
N TYR A 65 -2.72 14.05 -11.77
CA TYR A 65 -2.76 12.64 -11.42
C TYR A 65 -2.18 12.38 -10.02
N SER A 66 -1.01 12.95 -9.68
CA SER A 66 -0.39 12.80 -8.36
C SER A 66 -1.31 13.28 -7.23
N ILE A 67 -1.91 14.46 -7.37
CA ILE A 67 -2.85 15.02 -6.38
C ILE A 67 -4.06 14.11 -6.20
N GLY A 68 -4.65 13.62 -7.30
CA GLY A 68 -5.76 12.68 -7.24
C GLY A 68 -5.40 11.37 -6.51
N THR A 69 -4.19 10.86 -6.72
CA THR A 69 -3.73 9.64 -6.04
C THR A 69 -3.53 9.81 -4.53
N ILE A 70 -3.32 11.03 -4.01
CA ILE A 70 -3.23 11.26 -2.56
C ILE A 70 -4.57 10.96 -1.88
N GLY A 71 -5.68 11.47 -2.42
CA GLY A 71 -7.01 11.17 -1.88
C GLY A 71 -7.31 9.68 -1.89
N LEU A 72 -6.88 8.98 -2.94
CA LEU A 72 -6.98 7.53 -3.03
C LEU A 72 -6.15 6.81 -1.95
N LEU A 73 -4.92 7.25 -1.69
CA LEU A 73 -4.04 6.67 -0.68
C LEU A 73 -4.58 6.89 0.75
N LEU A 74 -5.19 8.05 1.03
CA LEU A 74 -5.86 8.29 2.31
C LEU A 74 -7.09 7.39 2.50
N TRP A 75 -7.89 7.22 1.43
CA TRP A 75 -9.00 6.28 1.43
C TRP A 75 -8.54 4.83 1.66
N ALA A 76 -7.44 4.43 1.01
CA ALA A 76 -6.84 3.12 1.16
C ALA A 76 -6.32 2.89 2.59
N LEU A 77 -5.65 3.89 3.18
CA LEU A 77 -5.14 3.83 4.55
C LEU A 77 -6.28 3.57 5.55
N ARG A 78 -7.43 4.24 5.35
CA ARG A 78 -8.63 3.98 6.15
C ARG A 78 -9.18 2.57 5.92
N GLY A 79 -9.20 2.08 4.67
CA GLY A 79 -9.60 0.71 4.35
C GLY A 79 -8.74 -0.37 5.03
N ILE A 80 -7.42 -0.15 5.09
CA ILE A 80 -6.46 -1.02 5.79
C ILE A 80 -6.70 -0.97 7.31
N SER A 81 -6.89 0.22 7.87
CA SER A 81 -7.15 0.39 9.31
C SER A 81 -8.44 -0.30 9.75
N ASP A 82 -9.51 -0.14 8.96
CA ASP A 82 -10.83 -0.72 9.18
C ASP A 82 -10.91 -2.23 8.82
N GLU A 83 -9.80 -2.84 8.36
CA GLU A 83 -9.72 -4.26 7.96
C GLU A 83 -10.77 -4.66 6.90
N ASN A 84 -11.14 -3.72 6.02
CA ASN A 84 -12.19 -3.93 5.05
C ASN A 84 -11.66 -4.61 3.78
N ALA A 85 -11.93 -5.91 3.64
CA ALA A 85 -11.45 -6.73 2.52
C ALA A 85 -11.73 -6.13 1.13
N CYS A 86 -12.93 -5.60 0.89
CA CYS A 86 -13.32 -5.03 -0.39
C CYS A 86 -12.55 -3.74 -0.72
N LYS A 87 -12.37 -2.84 0.26
CA LYS A 87 -11.61 -1.60 0.07
C LYS A 87 -10.13 -1.92 -0.17
N THR A 88 -9.54 -2.81 0.62
CA THR A 88 -8.13 -3.20 0.51
C THR A 88 -7.84 -3.91 -0.81
N LEU A 89 -8.74 -4.77 -1.30
CA LEU A 89 -8.56 -5.44 -2.60
C LEU A 89 -8.61 -4.45 -3.77
N ARG A 90 -9.56 -3.52 -3.74
CA ARG A 90 -9.62 -2.44 -4.74
C ARG A 90 -8.36 -1.57 -4.70
N PHE A 91 -7.87 -1.27 -3.50
CA PHE A 91 -6.60 -0.56 -3.36
C PHE A 91 -5.43 -1.35 -3.98
N ALA A 92 -5.32 -2.66 -3.75
CA ALA A 92 -4.28 -3.49 -4.35
C ALA A 92 -4.31 -3.44 -5.91
N HIS A 93 -5.50 -3.47 -6.51
CA HIS A 93 -5.65 -3.28 -7.96
C HIS A 93 -5.18 -1.89 -8.42
N LEU A 94 -5.57 -0.84 -7.71
CA LEU A 94 -5.19 0.53 -8.07
C LEU A 94 -3.69 0.79 -7.87
N PHE A 95 -3.09 0.24 -6.82
CA PHE A 95 -1.65 0.28 -6.59
C PHE A 95 -0.89 -0.42 -7.72
N LEU A 96 -1.36 -1.58 -8.17
CA LEU A 96 -0.77 -2.28 -9.31
C LEU A 96 -0.90 -1.46 -10.60
N ALA A 97 -2.07 -0.85 -10.85
CA ALA A 97 -2.29 0.01 -12.01
C ALA A 97 -1.37 1.25 -12.00
N ASP A 98 -1.23 1.93 -10.85
CA ASP A 98 -0.27 3.02 -10.66
C ASP A 98 1.18 2.57 -10.92
N HIS A 99 1.52 1.36 -10.47
CA HIS A 99 2.84 0.79 -10.73
C HIS A 99 3.08 0.49 -12.22
N LEU A 100 2.07 0.04 -12.99
CA LEU A 100 2.18 -0.15 -14.44
C LEU A 100 2.40 1.17 -15.18
N VAL A 101 1.65 2.22 -14.82
CA VAL A 101 1.86 3.57 -15.38
C VAL A 101 3.25 4.08 -15.02
N SER A 102 3.68 3.90 -13.78
CA SER A 102 5.03 4.27 -13.34
C SER A 102 6.10 3.48 -14.09
N SER A 103 5.85 2.20 -14.38
CA SER A 103 6.79 1.33 -15.10
C SER A 103 6.99 1.79 -16.54
N PHE A 104 5.93 2.24 -17.21
CA PHE A 104 6.04 2.86 -18.53
C PHE A 104 6.99 4.06 -18.49
N TRP A 105 6.85 4.91 -17.48
CA TRP A 105 7.70 6.10 -17.37
C TRP A 105 9.14 5.76 -16.95
N THR A 106 9.33 4.77 -16.09
CA THR A 106 10.66 4.22 -15.77
C THR A 106 11.33 3.63 -17.00
N LEU A 107 10.60 2.92 -17.86
CA LEU A 107 11.14 2.36 -19.11
C LEU A 107 11.53 3.47 -20.08
N HIS A 108 10.67 4.47 -20.26
CA HIS A 108 10.97 5.62 -21.09
C HIS A 108 12.22 6.36 -20.59
N PHE A 109 12.31 6.62 -19.28
CA PHE A 109 13.50 7.19 -18.66
C PHE A 109 14.74 6.31 -18.91
N ALA A 110 14.64 5.00 -18.71
CA ALA A 110 15.76 4.09 -18.91
C ALA A 110 16.24 4.09 -20.37
N MET A 111 15.33 4.05 -21.34
CA MET A 111 15.69 4.16 -22.76
C MET A 111 16.40 5.48 -23.04
N HIS A 112 15.82 6.60 -22.62
CA HIS A 112 16.43 7.90 -22.83
C HIS A 112 17.81 8.02 -22.17
N TRP A 113 17.91 7.67 -20.89
CA TRP A 113 19.12 7.84 -20.09
C TRP A 113 20.25 6.90 -20.50
N TYR A 114 19.97 5.63 -20.79
CA TYR A 114 21.02 4.63 -21.05
C TYR A 114 21.36 4.46 -22.54
N THR A 115 20.55 5.00 -23.46
CA THR A 115 20.76 4.82 -24.91
C THR A 115 20.82 6.11 -25.70
N LEU A 116 20.03 7.13 -25.35
CA LEU A 116 19.91 8.36 -26.14
C LEU A 116 20.80 9.48 -25.60
N GLN A 117 21.03 9.54 -24.28
CA GLN A 117 21.77 10.63 -23.67
C GLN A 117 23.28 10.46 -23.90
N PRO A 118 23.97 11.48 -24.48
CA PRO A 118 25.42 11.51 -24.50
C PRO A 118 25.95 11.74 -23.08
N HIS A 119 26.78 10.83 -22.57
CA HIS A 119 27.46 10.97 -21.28
C HIS A 119 28.83 11.64 -21.45
N ASP A 120 28.83 12.83 -22.05
CA ASP A 120 30.02 13.60 -22.40
C ASP A 120 30.48 14.55 -21.28
N GLY A 121 29.80 14.52 -20.13
CA GLY A 121 30.08 15.38 -18.98
C GLY A 121 29.65 16.83 -19.19
N SER A 122 28.76 17.11 -20.14
CA SER A 122 28.30 18.48 -20.44
C SER A 122 27.48 19.03 -19.30
N LYS A 123 27.68 20.33 -19.02
CA LYS A 123 26.91 21.04 -17.98
C LYS A 123 25.42 20.83 -18.29
N PRO A 124 24.60 20.39 -17.32
CA PRO A 124 23.18 20.23 -17.55
C PRO A 124 22.57 21.55 -18.01
N GLN A 125 21.50 21.51 -18.81
CA GLN A 125 20.76 22.72 -19.15
C GLN A 125 20.08 23.23 -17.88
N LEU A 126 20.70 24.20 -17.21
CA LEU A 126 20.16 24.84 -16.01
C LEU A 126 19.15 25.91 -16.40
N ALA A 127 18.10 26.07 -15.59
CA ALA A 127 17.21 27.21 -15.72
C ALA A 127 17.98 28.53 -15.46
N PRO A 128 17.57 29.68 -16.05
CA PRO A 128 18.30 30.94 -15.93
C PRO A 128 18.62 31.36 -14.49
N HIS A 129 17.71 31.06 -13.55
CA HIS A 129 17.89 31.35 -12.13
C HIS A 129 18.91 30.43 -11.43
N GLN A 130 19.09 29.19 -11.91
CA GLN A 130 20.11 28.26 -11.40
C GLN A 130 21.48 28.57 -12.03
N ALA A 131 21.49 28.99 -13.29
CA ALA A 131 22.72 29.37 -14.00
C ALA A 131 23.43 30.54 -13.31
N GLY A 132 22.68 31.55 -12.84
CA GLY A 132 23.25 32.68 -12.11
C GLY A 132 23.87 32.31 -10.76
N LEU A 133 23.33 31.31 -10.06
CA LEU A 133 23.88 30.84 -8.79
C LEU A 133 25.17 30.05 -9.02
N MET A 134 25.22 29.22 -10.07
CA MET A 134 26.42 28.47 -10.44
C MET A 134 27.55 29.40 -10.93
N ASP A 135 27.21 30.43 -11.73
CA ASP A 135 28.15 31.49 -12.15
C ASP A 135 28.69 32.28 -10.95
N LEU A 136 27.84 32.58 -9.95
CA LEU A 136 28.28 33.24 -8.72
C LEU A 136 29.27 32.39 -7.93
N ILE A 137 28.99 31.09 -7.77
CA ILE A 137 29.90 30.14 -7.11
C ILE A 137 31.24 30.09 -7.85
N GLU A 138 31.22 29.96 -9.18
CA GLU A 138 32.42 29.91 -10.02
C GLU A 138 33.25 31.20 -9.90
N LYS A 139 32.59 32.37 -9.85
CA LYS A 139 33.26 33.67 -9.65
C LYS A 139 33.87 33.82 -8.26
N ILE A 140 33.17 33.39 -7.22
CA ILE A 140 33.66 33.42 -5.84
C ILE A 140 34.89 32.54 -5.74
N GLU A 141 34.82 31.31 -6.24
CA GLU A 141 35.94 30.36 -6.24
C GLU A 141 37.18 30.91 -6.96
N ASN A 142 37.00 31.46 -8.17
CA ASN A 142 38.07 32.13 -8.91
C ASN A 142 38.68 33.32 -8.16
N SER A 143 37.93 33.97 -7.27
CA SER A 143 38.39 35.13 -6.48
C SER A 143 39.26 34.74 -5.27
N TYR A 144 39.22 33.48 -4.83
CA TYR A 144 40.02 32.95 -3.72
C TYR A 144 41.24 32.13 -4.18
N GLU A 145 41.51 32.02 -5.49
CA GLU A 145 42.72 31.37 -6.00
C GLU A 145 43.97 32.17 -5.57
N ILE A 146 44.81 31.57 -4.71
CA ILE A 146 46.09 32.15 -4.28
C ILE A 146 47.10 31.96 -5.43
N PRO A 147 47.79 33.02 -5.91
CA PRO A 147 48.80 32.89 -6.95
C PRO A 147 49.90 31.89 -6.55
N GLY A 148 50.04 30.80 -7.29
CA GLY A 148 51.04 29.75 -7.03
C GLY A 148 50.55 28.56 -6.20
N SER A 149 49.29 28.53 -5.74
CA SER A 149 48.67 27.35 -5.14
C SER A 149 48.16 26.39 -6.20
N ILE A 150 48.20 25.07 -5.92
CA ILE A 150 47.63 24.03 -6.79
C ILE A 150 46.15 24.33 -7.00
N LYS A 151 45.73 24.53 -8.25
CA LYS A 151 44.31 24.68 -8.60
C LYS A 151 43.57 23.42 -8.18
N HIS A 152 42.71 23.53 -7.18
CA HIS A 152 41.96 22.39 -6.65
C HIS A 152 40.93 21.83 -7.64
N HIS A 153 40.51 22.62 -8.64
CA HIS A 153 39.55 22.20 -9.66
C HIS A 153 39.89 22.86 -11.00
N VAL A 154 40.83 22.27 -11.76
CA VAL A 154 40.96 22.64 -13.18
C VAL A 154 39.81 21.97 -13.93
N PRO A 155 38.85 22.73 -14.52
CA PRO A 155 37.78 22.12 -15.29
C PRO A 155 38.42 21.39 -16.47
N LEU A 156 38.26 20.07 -16.55
CA LEU A 156 38.66 19.34 -17.75
C LEU A 156 37.88 19.93 -18.93
N ALA A 157 38.59 20.29 -19.99
CA ALA A 157 38.01 20.92 -21.17
C ALA A 157 38.24 20.04 -22.41
N GLY A 158 37.38 20.19 -23.42
CA GLY A 158 37.53 19.47 -24.69
C GLY A 158 37.41 17.95 -24.54
N GLN A 159 38.34 17.22 -25.16
CA GLN A 159 38.30 15.76 -25.29
C GLN A 159 38.57 15.04 -23.96
N GLU A 160 39.48 15.55 -23.13
CA GLU A 160 39.84 14.93 -21.85
C GLU A 160 38.63 14.82 -20.90
N ARG A 161 37.75 15.82 -20.93
CA ARG A 161 36.48 15.81 -20.19
C ARG A 161 35.55 14.71 -20.66
N VAL A 162 35.42 14.53 -21.98
CA VAL A 162 34.54 13.53 -22.57
C VAL A 162 35.06 12.14 -22.22
N ASP A 163 36.36 11.92 -22.32
CA ASP A 163 36.99 10.63 -22.01
C ASP A 163 36.85 10.29 -20.52
N ALA A 164 37.10 11.26 -19.62
CA ALA A 164 36.88 11.09 -18.19
C ALA A 164 35.41 10.82 -17.84
N ALA A 165 34.47 11.57 -18.43
CA ALA A 165 33.04 11.36 -18.22
C ALA A 165 32.57 9.99 -18.73
N GLN A 166 33.10 9.53 -19.86
CA GLN A 166 32.82 8.20 -20.40
C GLN A 166 33.38 7.08 -19.52
N GLN A 167 34.54 7.30 -18.89
CA GLN A 167 35.10 6.34 -17.95
C GLN A 167 34.18 6.18 -16.72
N VAL A 168 33.79 7.29 -16.09
CA VAL A 168 32.85 7.29 -14.95
C VAL A 168 31.53 6.63 -15.34
N TRP A 169 30.99 6.98 -16.51
CA TRP A 169 29.76 6.37 -17.00
C TRP A 169 29.88 4.85 -17.14
N LYS A 170 30.97 4.33 -17.72
CA LYS A 170 31.16 2.88 -17.87
C LYS A 170 31.24 2.16 -16.52
N GLU A 171 31.87 2.77 -15.54
CA GLU A 171 32.02 2.21 -14.19
C GLU A 171 30.67 2.21 -13.43
N GLU A 172 29.92 3.31 -13.48
CA GLU A 172 28.72 3.52 -12.65
C GLU A 172 27.41 3.07 -13.29
N ARG A 173 27.37 2.88 -14.62
CA ARG A 173 26.15 2.51 -15.37
C ARG A 173 25.51 1.23 -14.85
N SER A 174 26.32 0.22 -14.52
CA SER A 174 25.81 -1.08 -14.09
C SER A 174 25.18 -1.01 -12.69
N PHE A 175 25.82 -0.28 -11.78
CA PHE A 175 25.33 -0.06 -10.43
C PHE A 175 24.02 0.72 -10.43
N SER A 176 23.97 1.84 -11.16
CA SER A 176 22.74 2.64 -11.30
C SER A 176 21.59 1.84 -11.92
N ALA A 177 21.86 1.01 -12.93
CA ALA A 177 20.86 0.12 -13.52
C ALA A 177 20.34 -0.94 -12.53
N ALA A 178 21.23 -1.52 -11.73
CA ALA A 178 20.88 -2.49 -10.70
C ALA A 178 19.99 -1.86 -9.61
N VAL A 179 20.33 -0.66 -9.15
CA VAL A 179 19.51 0.10 -8.17
C VAL A 179 18.13 0.40 -8.74
N LEU A 180 18.05 0.83 -10.00
CA LEU A 180 16.78 1.09 -10.68
C LEU A 180 15.91 -0.18 -10.77
N ALA A 181 16.51 -1.31 -11.19
CA ALA A 181 15.82 -2.59 -11.29
C ALA A 181 15.37 -3.11 -9.92
N ALA A 182 16.22 -2.98 -8.88
CA ALA A 182 15.89 -3.38 -7.52
C ALA A 182 14.70 -2.59 -6.98
N GLY A 183 14.67 -1.26 -7.17
CA GLY A 183 13.53 -0.42 -6.80
C GLY A 183 12.24 -0.79 -7.54
N TRP A 184 12.36 -1.20 -8.81
CA TRP A 184 11.23 -1.67 -9.59
C TRP A 184 10.66 -2.99 -9.05
N VAL A 185 11.51 -4.01 -8.81
CA VAL A 185 11.10 -5.30 -8.24
C VAL A 185 10.51 -5.13 -6.84
N LEU A 186 11.07 -4.22 -6.03
CA LEU A 186 10.57 -3.92 -4.69
C LEU A 186 9.11 -3.45 -4.72
N LYS A 187 8.73 -2.62 -5.71
CA LYS A 187 7.34 -2.18 -5.87
C LYS A 187 6.40 -3.33 -6.28
N VAL A 188 6.86 -4.29 -7.09
CA VAL A 188 6.11 -5.51 -7.40
C VAL A 188 5.85 -6.30 -6.11
N TYR A 189 6.86 -6.48 -5.27
CA TYR A 189 6.72 -7.12 -3.97
C TYR A 189 5.70 -6.39 -3.07
N PHE A 190 5.71 -5.05 -3.03
CA PHE A 190 4.71 -4.27 -2.30
C PHE A 190 3.27 -4.54 -2.78
N ALA A 191 3.06 -4.64 -4.10
CA ALA A 191 1.76 -4.99 -4.64
C ALA A 191 1.32 -6.40 -4.18
N LEU A 192 2.22 -7.37 -4.18
CA LEU A 192 1.94 -8.74 -3.72
C LEU A 192 1.55 -8.78 -2.24
N ILE A 193 2.21 -7.99 -1.39
CA ILE A 193 1.86 -7.87 0.03
C ILE A 193 0.44 -7.30 0.21
N LEU A 194 0.07 -6.26 -0.55
CA LEU A 194 -1.28 -5.70 -0.52
C LEU A 194 -2.34 -6.74 -0.93
N TYR A 195 -2.08 -7.52 -1.98
CA TYR A 195 -2.97 -8.62 -2.37
C TYR A 195 -3.06 -9.69 -1.30
N SER A 196 -1.93 -10.09 -0.72
CA SER A 196 -1.90 -11.10 0.34
C SER A 196 -2.79 -10.68 1.51
N TYR A 197 -2.61 -9.45 2.00
CA TYR A 197 -3.42 -8.92 3.09
C TYR A 197 -4.91 -8.88 2.73
N ALA A 198 -5.26 -8.39 1.53
CA ALA A 198 -6.64 -8.36 1.06
C ALA A 198 -7.28 -9.75 0.97
N LEU A 199 -6.53 -10.76 0.51
CA LEU A 199 -7.00 -12.14 0.41
C LEU A 199 -7.16 -12.79 1.79
N HIS A 200 -6.24 -12.51 2.72
CA HIS A 200 -6.35 -12.98 4.10
C HIS A 200 -7.56 -12.38 4.83
N LEU A 201 -7.87 -11.11 4.60
CA LEU A 201 -9.09 -10.47 5.09
C LEU A 201 -10.35 -11.10 4.46
N ARG A 202 -10.35 -11.31 3.14
CA ARG A 202 -11.49 -11.89 2.43
C ARG A 202 -11.82 -13.31 2.89
N HIS A 203 -10.79 -14.11 3.18
CA HIS A 203 -10.96 -15.48 3.66
C HIS A 203 -11.13 -15.58 5.18
N GLY A 204 -11.08 -14.46 5.92
CA GLY A 204 -11.18 -14.46 7.39
C GLY A 204 -10.01 -15.16 8.09
N THR A 205 -8.89 -15.38 7.39
CA THR A 205 -7.72 -16.10 7.92
C THR A 205 -6.68 -15.16 8.54
N TYR A 206 -6.86 -13.85 8.43
CA TYR A 206 -5.91 -12.86 8.93
C TYR A 206 -5.57 -13.05 10.41
N HIS A 207 -6.55 -13.19 11.30
CA HIS A 207 -6.30 -13.40 12.74
C HIS A 207 -5.72 -14.79 13.11
N SER A 208 -5.68 -15.72 12.15
CA SER A 208 -5.05 -17.03 12.36
C SER A 208 -3.53 -16.99 12.14
N LEU A 209 -3.02 -15.89 11.57
CA LEU A 209 -1.59 -15.70 11.36
C LEU A 209 -0.89 -15.45 12.71
N TRP A 210 0.29 -16.04 12.86
CA TRP A 210 1.03 -16.01 14.12
C TRP A 210 1.42 -14.59 14.54
N GLN A 211 1.70 -13.72 13.56
CA GLN A 211 2.21 -12.37 13.79
C GLN A 211 1.11 -11.31 13.99
N SER A 212 -0.17 -11.60 13.71
CA SER A 212 -1.28 -10.67 13.96
C SER A 212 -1.77 -10.71 15.42
N LYS A 213 -1.17 -11.55 16.26
CA LYS A 213 -1.52 -11.74 17.68
C LYS A 213 -0.76 -10.74 18.56
N SER A 214 -1.03 -9.46 18.41
CA SER A 214 -0.51 -8.43 19.32
C SER A 214 -1.68 -7.68 19.96
N GLY A 215 -2.09 -8.10 21.16
CA GLY A 215 -3.10 -7.41 21.98
C GLY A 215 -3.69 -8.23 23.13
N THR A 216 -2.92 -8.35 24.22
CA THR A 216 -3.31 -8.52 25.65
C THR A 216 -4.33 -9.61 26.06
N PRO A 217 -3.93 -10.61 26.89
CA PRO A 217 -4.88 -11.41 27.67
C PRO A 217 -5.38 -10.59 28.86
N GLY A 218 -6.40 -9.75 28.64
CA GLY A 218 -7.12 -9.02 29.66
C GLY A 218 -8.53 -9.57 29.81
N THR A 219 -8.70 -10.46 30.77
CA THR A 219 -9.92 -10.87 31.50
C THR A 219 -11.27 -10.37 30.94
N GLY A 220 -12.07 -11.28 30.37
CA GLY A 220 -13.50 -11.01 30.13
C GLY A 220 -14.12 -11.93 29.08
N HIS A 221 -14.73 -13.02 29.55
CA HIS A 221 -15.81 -13.80 28.92
C HIS A 221 -16.28 -13.38 27.50
N LEU A 222 -16.07 -14.24 26.51
CA LEU A 222 -17.13 -14.91 25.74
C LEU A 222 -16.51 -15.83 24.70
N ARG A 223 -16.63 -17.13 24.96
CA ARG A 223 -16.22 -18.24 24.10
C ARG A 223 -17.09 -18.23 22.83
N MET A 224 -16.73 -17.42 21.83
CA MET A 224 -17.37 -17.48 20.52
C MET A 224 -16.74 -18.63 19.72
N ARG A 225 -17.56 -19.67 19.58
CA ARG A 225 -17.37 -20.95 18.90
C ARG A 225 -16.72 -20.77 17.51
N SER A 226 -15.41 -20.99 17.44
CA SER A 226 -14.68 -21.19 16.19
C SER A 226 -15.22 -22.46 15.52
N ARG A 227 -15.88 -22.28 14.37
CA ARG A 227 -16.40 -23.35 13.52
C ARG A 227 -15.22 -23.95 12.77
N GLY A 228 -14.49 -24.82 13.45
CA GLY A 228 -13.45 -25.64 12.86
C GLY A 228 -14.03 -26.57 11.80
N TYR A 229 -13.33 -26.67 10.68
CA TYR A 229 -13.48 -27.72 9.69
C TYR A 229 -13.44 -29.09 10.38
N GLN A 230 -14.61 -29.74 10.50
CA GLN A 230 -14.66 -31.17 10.78
C GLN A 230 -14.28 -31.86 9.48
N GLN A 231 -13.03 -32.35 9.38
CA GLN A 231 -12.69 -33.37 8.39
C GLN A 231 -13.54 -34.60 8.72
N VAL A 232 -14.49 -34.92 7.85
CA VAL A 232 -15.23 -36.19 7.89
C VAL A 232 -14.28 -37.23 7.30
N PRO A 233 -13.87 -38.26 8.06
CA PRO A 233 -13.19 -39.41 7.47
C PRO A 233 -14.21 -40.14 6.61
N ALA A 234 -13.92 -40.24 5.31
CA ALA A 234 -14.60 -41.16 4.43
C ALA A 234 -14.09 -42.57 4.75
N GLU A 235 -14.87 -43.35 5.50
CA GLU A 235 -14.92 -44.82 5.41
C GLU A 235 -15.92 -45.39 6.42
N ALA A 236 -16.97 -46.01 5.89
CA ALA A 236 -17.73 -47.16 6.40
C ALA A 236 -19.20 -47.05 5.96
N HIS A 237 -19.43 -47.22 4.65
CA HIS A 237 -20.66 -47.84 4.19
C HIS A 237 -20.57 -49.31 4.58
N ASP A 238 -21.35 -49.74 5.57
CA ASP A 238 -22.12 -50.99 5.54
C ASP A 238 -22.78 -51.24 6.90
N LEU A 239 -23.84 -52.05 6.85
CA LEU A 239 -24.65 -52.56 7.96
C LEU A 239 -25.88 -51.72 8.36
N LEU A 240 -26.89 -51.81 7.51
CA LEU A 240 -28.29 -51.85 7.95
C LEU A 240 -28.52 -53.06 8.87
N PRO A 241 -29.50 -52.97 9.77
CA PRO A 241 -30.53 -54.01 9.78
C PRO A 241 -31.95 -53.45 9.72
N ARG A 242 -32.76 -54.18 8.97
CA ARG A 242 -34.19 -54.01 8.71
C ARG A 242 -35.01 -54.83 9.72
N SER A 243 -36.25 -54.37 9.96
CA SER A 243 -37.38 -55.02 10.67
C SER A 243 -37.37 -54.85 12.20
N GLN A 244 -38.49 -54.61 12.91
CA GLN A 244 -39.88 -55.00 12.68
C GLN A 244 -40.89 -53.94 13.15
N SER A 245 -42.03 -53.90 12.47
CA SER A 245 -43.31 -53.30 12.84
C SER A 245 -44.04 -54.13 13.92
N THR A 246 -44.78 -53.48 14.85
CA THR A 246 -46.20 -53.81 15.17
C THR A 246 -46.78 -52.96 16.32
N HIS A 247 -48.01 -52.45 16.10
CA HIS A 247 -49.15 -52.19 17.02
C HIS A 247 -48.98 -51.26 18.24
N ALA A 248 -49.97 -50.54 18.78
CA ALA A 248 -51.28 -49.98 18.39
C ALA A 248 -51.87 -49.30 19.66
N ARG A 249 -52.77 -48.31 19.48
CA ARG A 249 -53.76 -47.74 20.44
C ARG A 249 -53.23 -46.88 21.61
N ALA A 250 -53.95 -45.91 22.17
CA ALA A 250 -55.13 -45.09 21.82
C ALA A 250 -55.44 -44.21 23.06
N ALA A 251 -56.12 -43.07 22.84
CA ALA A 251 -56.85 -42.23 23.82
C ALA A 251 -55.99 -41.49 24.88
N GLY A 252 -56.30 -40.27 25.31
CA GLY A 252 -57.45 -39.39 25.11
C GLY A 252 -57.28 -38.12 25.98
N ASP A 253 -58.21 -37.18 25.82
CA ASP A 253 -58.50 -35.97 26.61
C ASP A 253 -57.50 -34.79 26.54
N ALA A 254 -57.83 -33.61 25.98
CA ALA A 254 -58.95 -32.67 26.17
C ALA A 254 -58.67 -31.58 27.23
N ASN A 255 -59.13 -30.36 26.88
CA ASN A 255 -59.27 -29.15 27.68
C ASN A 255 -58.00 -28.25 27.79
N GLY A 256 -58.02 -26.93 27.58
CA GLY A 256 -59.09 -25.95 27.35
C GLY A 256 -58.56 -24.53 27.69
N GLY A 257 -59.10 -23.50 27.05
CA GLY A 257 -58.97 -22.07 27.42
C GLY A 257 -57.72 -21.36 26.86
N GLY A 258 -57.77 -20.28 26.07
CA GLY A 258 -58.82 -19.32 25.80
C GLY A 258 -58.76 -18.13 26.76
N TYR A 259 -57.93 -17.12 26.48
CA TYR A 259 -58.15 -15.72 26.91
C TYR A 259 -57.57 -14.73 25.91
N ALA A 260 -58.45 -13.93 25.32
CA ALA A 260 -58.18 -12.67 24.65
C ALA A 260 -58.09 -11.55 25.70
N GLY A 261 -57.33 -10.49 25.41
CA GLY A 261 -57.29 -9.29 26.24
C GLY A 261 -56.51 -8.15 25.58
N ALA A 262 -57.25 -7.19 25.05
CA ALA A 262 -56.77 -5.95 24.42
C ALA A 262 -56.50 -4.84 25.44
N GLY A 263 -55.73 -3.81 25.04
CA GLY A 263 -56.06 -2.42 25.41
C GLY A 263 -54.97 -1.52 26.01
N GLN A 264 -54.93 -0.29 25.47
CA GLN A 264 -54.45 1.01 26.00
C GLN A 264 -52.93 1.28 26.11
N LYS A 265 -52.34 2.24 25.37
CA LYS A 265 -52.48 3.73 25.28
C LYS A 265 -52.08 4.50 26.54
N ALA A 266 -51.01 5.31 26.45
CA ALA A 266 -50.80 6.69 26.96
C ALA A 266 -49.29 6.94 27.11
N SER A 267 -48.63 7.74 26.24
CA SER A 267 -48.41 9.18 26.39
C SER A 267 -47.84 9.63 27.75
N ASN A 268 -46.60 10.12 27.75
CA ASN A 268 -46.25 11.32 28.51
C ASN A 268 -44.98 11.97 27.93
N ALA A 269 -45.20 13.10 27.26
CA ALA A 269 -44.21 14.14 27.08
C ALA A 269 -44.06 14.89 28.42
N ARG A 270 -42.83 15.19 28.84
CA ARG A 270 -42.57 16.27 29.78
C ARG A 270 -41.40 17.12 29.31
N MET A 271 -41.75 18.38 29.11
CA MET A 271 -40.98 19.54 28.72
C MET A 271 -40.65 20.32 29.99
N THR A 272 -39.40 20.75 30.16
CA THR A 272 -38.96 21.93 30.92
C THR A 272 -37.53 22.26 30.44
N ARG A 273 -37.32 23.36 29.70
CA ARG A 273 -36.94 24.72 30.20
C ARG A 273 -35.60 24.67 30.96
N THR A 274 -34.58 25.52 30.73
CA THR A 274 -34.53 26.92 30.29
C THR A 274 -33.05 27.35 30.15
N ALA A 275 -32.76 28.32 29.25
CA ALA A 275 -31.86 29.50 29.37
C ALA A 275 -30.40 29.35 29.91
N SER A 276 -29.39 30.15 29.55
CA SER A 276 -29.24 31.38 28.75
C SER A 276 -27.75 31.79 28.71
N SER A 277 -27.34 32.37 27.58
CA SER A 277 -26.47 33.56 27.39
C SER A 277 -25.11 33.78 28.09
N SER A 278 -24.20 34.36 27.28
CA SER A 278 -23.10 35.34 27.53
C SER A 278 -21.72 34.79 27.12
N SER A 279 -20.97 35.33 26.14
CA SER A 279 -20.50 36.69 25.79
C SER A 279 -19.34 37.21 26.64
N THR A 280 -18.12 37.13 26.08
CA THR A 280 -16.91 37.97 26.28
C THR A 280 -15.84 37.39 25.32
N ARG A 281 -15.25 38.03 24.31
CA ARG A 281 -14.59 39.34 24.12
C ARG A 281 -13.37 39.54 25.02
N GLU A 282 -12.19 39.41 24.43
CA GLU A 282 -10.82 39.88 24.79
C GLU A 282 -9.89 39.19 23.76
N SER A 283 -8.90 39.79 23.08
CA SER A 283 -8.34 41.13 22.95
C SER A 283 -7.57 41.17 21.64
#